data_AF-A0A7S3IZ07-F1
#
_entry.id   AF-A0A7S3IZ07-F1
#
_cell.length_a   1.000
_cell.length_b   1.000
_cell.length_c   1.000
_cell.angle_alpha   90.00
_cell.angle_beta   90.00
_cell.angle_gamma   90.00
#
_symmetry.space_group_name_H-M   'P 1'
#
loop_
_entity.id
_entity.type
_entity.pdbx_description
1 polymer ?
#
loop_
_entity_poly.entity_id
_entity_poly.type
_entity_poly.pdbx_seq_one_letter_code
_entity_poly.pdbx_strand_id
1 'polypeptide(L)'
;FNSIQRFRHTIWATDYQTIYMHGGFENETPNIPTNSIMKLDLVAHVKGNPQLMQKLENAFQTNNFRQGSSQSSNGRSQGDNQSTSAGSNSRATTPPMQSLAKAQMKIRMGKGEIEHKKGQAPQVVNFAGSDQRDKNGKSVESLHQLFLNHLLRPKEWSASLEGQTYFAFRREHILALADEATKVLETQPMVLRVDAPVKVFGDIHGQYQDLMRFFDLWGTPDENGDIESYDYLFLGDYVDRGNHSLETICLLMALKIRFPEKIHLLRGNHEDKWINNAFGFAEECSNRLGEDPTEHDSVFNKINDFFDWLPLAAV
;
A
#
# COMPACT_ATOMS: atom_id res chain seq x y z
N PHE A 1 -32.38 -6.09 -8.05
CA PHE A 1 -31.01 -5.59 -8.25
C PHE A 1 -30.76 -4.20 -7.63
N ASN A 2 -31.46 -3.81 -6.54
CA ASN A 2 -31.27 -2.49 -5.93
C ASN A 2 -29.89 -2.30 -5.26
N SER A 3 -29.18 -3.39 -4.97
CA SER A 3 -27.82 -3.37 -4.45
C SER A 3 -26.78 -2.90 -5.48
N ILE A 4 -27.00 -3.16 -6.78
CA ILE A 4 -26.07 -2.79 -7.86
C ILE A 4 -26.11 -1.28 -8.14
N GLN A 5 -27.28 -0.64 -7.96
CA GLN A 5 -27.45 0.80 -8.19
C GLN A 5 -26.66 1.71 -7.22
N ARG A 6 -26.00 1.13 -6.20
CA ARG A 6 -25.13 1.88 -5.27
C ARG A 6 -23.73 2.14 -5.83
N PHE A 7 -23.33 1.43 -6.88
CA PHE A 7 -22.01 1.55 -7.48
C PHE A 7 -22.09 2.33 -8.79
N ARG A 8 -21.19 3.30 -8.99
CA ARG A 8 -21.14 4.09 -10.24
C ARG A 8 -20.61 3.29 -11.43
N HIS A 9 -19.83 2.24 -11.15
CA HIS A 9 -19.32 1.27 -12.12
C HIS A 9 -19.24 -0.09 -11.43
N THR A 10 -19.74 -1.16 -12.05
CA THR A 10 -19.61 -2.53 -11.52
C THR A 10 -19.53 -3.52 -12.66
N ILE A 11 -18.63 -4.48 -12.53
CA ILE A 11 -18.46 -5.58 -13.46
C ILE A 11 -18.71 -6.87 -12.71
N TRP A 12 -19.57 -7.74 -13.25
CA TRP A 12 -19.81 -9.06 -12.69
C TRP A 12 -19.98 -10.10 -13.79
N ALA A 13 -19.61 -11.34 -13.52
CA ALA A 13 -19.86 -12.47 -14.41
C ALA A 13 -20.94 -13.35 -13.79
N THR A 14 -21.92 -13.79 -14.58
CA THR A 14 -22.91 -14.80 -14.13
C THR A 14 -22.53 -16.20 -14.57
N ASP A 15 -21.75 -16.31 -15.65
CA ASP A 15 -21.30 -17.56 -16.25
C ASP A 15 -19.95 -17.34 -16.96
N TYR A 16 -19.40 -18.42 -17.53
CA TYR A 16 -18.10 -18.43 -18.22
C TYR A 16 -18.13 -17.74 -19.59
N GLN A 17 -19.32 -17.38 -20.08
CA GLN A 17 -19.50 -16.78 -21.40
C GLN A 17 -19.73 -15.27 -21.31
N THR A 18 -20.24 -14.79 -20.19
CA THR A 18 -20.83 -13.45 -20.11
C THR A 18 -20.30 -12.63 -18.95
N ILE A 19 -19.76 -11.47 -19.29
CA ILE A 19 -19.54 -10.37 -18.34
C ILE A 19 -20.66 -9.35 -18.51
N TYR A 20 -21.21 -8.90 -17.39
CA TYR A 20 -22.10 -7.76 -17.31
C TYR A 20 -21.35 -6.58 -16.72
N MET A 21 -21.56 -5.42 -17.30
CA MET A 21 -20.99 -4.16 -16.84
C MET A 21 -22.15 -3.18 -16.65
N HIS A 22 -22.26 -2.60 -15.46
CA HIS A 22 -23.17 -1.50 -15.17
C HIS A 22 -22.35 -0.24 -14.94
N GLY A 23 -22.79 0.87 -15.52
CA GLY A 23 -21.98 2.10 -15.56
C GLY A 23 -21.03 2.14 -16.74
N GLY A 24 -20.29 3.23 -16.85
CA GLY A 24 -19.36 3.50 -17.94
C GLY A 24 -19.47 4.95 -18.40
N PHE A 25 -18.54 5.37 -19.25
CA PHE A 25 -18.58 6.67 -19.91
C PHE A 25 -18.59 6.44 -21.41
N GLU A 26 -19.51 7.11 -22.11
CA GLU A 26 -19.54 7.11 -23.57
C GLU A 26 -18.50 8.10 -24.12
N ASN A 27 -17.98 7.83 -25.31
CA ASN A 27 -17.01 8.72 -25.96
C ASN A 27 -17.64 10.09 -26.27
N GLU A 28 -18.94 10.13 -26.55
CA GLU A 28 -19.69 11.35 -26.80
C GLU A 28 -19.98 12.15 -25.51
N THR A 29 -20.08 11.48 -24.36
CA THR A 29 -20.40 12.10 -23.06
C THR A 29 -19.50 11.57 -21.93
N PRO A 30 -18.18 11.81 -21.98
CA PRO A 30 -17.22 11.20 -21.07
C PRO A 30 -17.36 11.63 -19.60
N ASN A 31 -18.17 12.66 -19.33
CA ASN A 31 -18.43 13.19 -18.00
C ASN A 31 -19.79 12.76 -17.41
N ILE A 32 -20.59 11.99 -18.15
CA ILE A 32 -21.91 11.54 -17.72
C ILE A 32 -21.86 10.01 -17.58
N PRO A 33 -21.93 9.46 -16.36
CA PRO A 33 -22.00 8.02 -16.17
C PRO A 33 -23.26 7.45 -16.80
N THR A 34 -23.10 6.43 -17.63
CA THR A 34 -24.23 5.71 -18.20
C THR A 34 -24.97 4.92 -17.12
N ASN A 35 -26.29 4.82 -17.20
CA ASN A 35 -27.07 3.94 -16.31
C ASN A 35 -27.48 2.63 -17.01
N SER A 36 -26.76 2.28 -18.07
CA SER A 36 -27.01 1.08 -18.87
C SER A 36 -26.25 -0.13 -18.32
N ILE A 37 -26.79 -1.32 -18.59
CA ILE A 37 -26.09 -2.58 -18.38
C ILE A 37 -25.62 -3.07 -19.76
N MET A 38 -24.31 -3.18 -19.94
CA MET A 38 -23.70 -3.80 -21.11
C MET A 38 -23.45 -5.28 -20.84
N LYS A 39 -23.79 -6.12 -21.82
CA LYS A 39 -23.50 -7.56 -21.81
C LYS A 39 -22.37 -7.84 -22.81
N LEU A 40 -21.26 -8.37 -22.32
CA LEU A 40 -20.12 -8.78 -23.15
C LEU A 40 -20.03 -10.31 -23.19
N ASP A 41 -20.15 -10.86 -24.40
CA ASP A 41 -19.93 -12.29 -24.66
C ASP A 41 -18.42 -12.54 -24.87
N LEU A 42 -17.77 -13.06 -23.83
CA LEU A 42 -16.35 -13.36 -23.83
C LEU A 42 -15.96 -14.40 -24.90
N VAL A 43 -16.77 -15.44 -25.09
CA VAL A 43 -16.45 -16.51 -26.05
C VAL A 43 -16.47 -15.95 -27.47
N ALA A 44 -17.46 -15.12 -27.79
CA ALA A 44 -17.56 -14.48 -29.10
C ALA A 44 -16.35 -13.59 -29.42
N HIS A 45 -15.79 -12.90 -28.42
CA HIS A 45 -14.65 -11.99 -28.60
C HIS A 45 -13.29 -12.71 -28.57
N VAL A 46 -13.18 -13.78 -27.80
CA VAL A 46 -11.90 -14.46 -27.54
C VAL A 46 -11.67 -15.67 -28.44
N LYS A 47 -12.70 -16.19 -29.13
CA LYS A 47 -12.59 -17.35 -30.05
C LYS A 47 -11.48 -17.25 -31.10
N GLY A 48 -11.09 -16.03 -31.51
CA GLY A 48 -10.00 -15.80 -32.48
C GLY A 48 -8.60 -15.98 -31.89
N ASN A 49 -8.48 -16.14 -30.57
CA ASN A 49 -7.21 -16.29 -29.87
C ASN A 49 -7.19 -17.58 -29.03
N PRO A 50 -6.57 -18.65 -29.53
CA PRO A 50 -6.55 -19.96 -28.86
C PRO A 50 -5.93 -19.94 -27.46
N GLN A 51 -4.93 -19.08 -27.23
CA GLN A 51 -4.26 -18.97 -25.92
C GLN A 51 -5.17 -18.37 -24.86
N LEU A 52 -5.97 -17.37 -25.24
CA LEU A 52 -6.94 -16.74 -24.34
C LEU A 52 -8.15 -17.65 -24.10
N MET A 53 -8.59 -18.41 -25.10
CA MET A 53 -9.62 -19.44 -24.92
C MET A 53 -9.19 -20.51 -23.92
N GLN A 54 -7.96 -21.02 -24.02
CA GLN A 54 -7.42 -22.00 -23.09
C GLN A 54 -7.31 -21.45 -21.66
N LYS A 55 -6.91 -20.18 -21.50
CA LYS A 55 -6.90 -19.52 -20.18
C LYS A 55 -8.30 -19.37 -19.60
N LEU A 56 -9.27 -19.01 -20.43
CA LEU A 56 -10.67 -18.88 -20.03
C LEU A 56 -11.21 -20.23 -19.54
N GLU A 57 -10.97 -21.32 -20.29
CA GLU A 57 -11.40 -22.67 -19.90
C GLU A 57 -10.74 -23.16 -18.59
N ASN A 58 -9.43 -22.93 -18.44
CA ASN A 58 -8.67 -23.36 -17.26
C ASN A 58 -9.09 -22.63 -15.98
N ALA A 59 -9.45 -21.34 -16.07
CA ALA A 59 -9.85 -20.54 -14.92
C ALA A 59 -11.14 -21.04 -14.23
N PHE A 60 -11.98 -21.80 -14.95
CA PHE A 60 -13.25 -22.27 -14.43
C PHE A 60 -13.25 -23.75 -14.00
N GLN A 61 -12.37 -24.60 -14.54
CA GLN A 61 -12.23 -25.98 -14.04
C GLN A 61 -11.81 -26.04 -12.57
N THR A 62 -11.06 -25.05 -12.08
CA THR A 62 -10.64 -24.92 -10.69
C THR A 62 -11.77 -24.52 -9.73
N ASN A 63 -12.89 -23.97 -10.22
CA ASN A 63 -13.99 -23.49 -9.36
C ASN A 63 -15.12 -24.52 -9.14
N ASN A 64 -15.26 -25.54 -9.99
CA ASN A 64 -16.30 -26.57 -9.83
C ASN A 64 -16.01 -27.62 -8.73
N PHE A 65 -14.85 -27.57 -8.07
CA PHE A 65 -14.52 -28.48 -6.97
C PHE A 65 -14.93 -27.97 -5.56
N ARG A 66 -15.55 -26.78 -5.46
CA ARG A 66 -15.88 -26.15 -4.18
C ARG A 66 -17.37 -26.12 -3.80
N GLN A 67 -18.27 -26.69 -4.60
CA GLN A 67 -19.68 -26.86 -4.23
C GLN A 67 -20.15 -28.29 -4.45
N GLY A 68 -20.30 -29.05 -3.36
CA GLY A 68 -21.04 -30.32 -3.39
C GLY A 68 -20.70 -31.30 -2.28
N SER A 69 -21.09 -31.03 -1.02
CA SER A 69 -21.49 -32.10 -0.10
C SER A 69 -22.23 -31.55 1.12
N SER A 70 -23.52 -31.28 0.95
CA SER A 70 -24.49 -31.30 2.05
C SER A 70 -25.48 -32.42 1.75
N GLN A 71 -25.28 -33.60 2.33
CA GLN A 71 -26.36 -34.57 2.49
C GLN A 71 -26.14 -35.45 3.71
N SER A 72 -27.24 -35.57 4.46
CA SER A 72 -27.46 -36.37 5.64
C SER A 72 -27.52 -37.87 5.31
N SER A 73 -27.15 -38.73 6.28
CA SER A 73 -28.05 -39.73 6.90
C SER A 73 -27.29 -40.91 7.53
N ASN A 74 -27.94 -41.47 8.56
CA ASN A 74 -27.58 -42.63 9.35
C ASN A 74 -27.45 -43.94 8.56
N GLY A 75 -26.59 -44.85 9.06
CA GLY A 75 -26.99 -46.25 9.32
C GLY A 75 -26.55 -47.37 8.35
N ARG A 76 -25.61 -48.20 8.85
CA ARG A 76 -25.46 -49.68 8.75
C ARG A 76 -24.99 -50.41 7.46
N SER A 77 -23.82 -51.04 7.65
CA SER A 77 -23.43 -52.47 7.49
C SER A 77 -23.04 -53.10 6.14
N GLN A 78 -21.79 -53.64 6.18
CA GLN A 78 -21.24 -54.91 5.66
C GLN A 78 -21.09 -55.17 4.14
N GLY A 79 -19.89 -55.64 3.77
CA GLY A 79 -19.64 -56.43 2.55
C GLY A 79 -18.26 -56.22 1.93
N ASP A 80 -17.44 -57.26 1.92
CA ASP A 80 -16.02 -57.30 1.56
C ASP A 80 -15.67 -57.24 0.06
N ASN A 81 -14.40 -56.86 -0.19
CA ASN A 81 -13.47 -57.34 -1.23
C ASN A 81 -13.80 -57.18 -2.73
N GLN A 82 -13.07 -56.30 -3.45
CA GLN A 82 -11.81 -56.66 -4.14
C GLN A 82 -11.22 -55.48 -4.93
N SER A 83 -9.89 -55.54 -5.05
CA SER A 83 -8.93 -54.59 -5.61
C SER A 83 -9.22 -53.99 -6.99
N THR A 84 -8.97 -52.69 -7.18
CA THR A 84 -7.79 -52.17 -7.94
C THR A 84 -7.76 -50.63 -8.00
N SER A 85 -6.53 -50.10 -7.88
CA SER A 85 -6.04 -48.75 -8.24
C SER A 85 -6.17 -47.57 -7.27
N ALA A 86 -5.00 -46.91 -7.12
CA ALA A 86 -4.71 -45.52 -6.75
C ALA A 86 -5.11 -44.95 -5.37
N GLY A 87 -4.07 -44.53 -4.63
CA GLY A 87 -4.02 -43.22 -3.95
C GLY A 87 -4.51 -43.12 -2.50
N SER A 88 -3.65 -42.62 -1.62
CA SER A 88 -3.91 -41.74 -0.45
C SER A 88 -2.58 -41.60 0.33
N ASN A 89 -2.15 -40.49 0.92
CA ASN A 89 -2.82 -39.29 1.44
C ASN A 89 -1.77 -38.15 1.45
N SER A 90 -2.01 -37.00 0.81
CA SER A 90 -2.79 -35.84 1.27
C SER A 90 -2.00 -34.83 2.11
N ARG A 91 -1.61 -33.71 1.48
CA ARG A 91 -1.95 -32.35 1.96
C ARG A 91 -1.75 -31.36 0.81
N ALA A 92 -2.78 -31.16 0.00
CA ALA A 92 -2.79 -30.15 -1.04
C ALA A 92 -3.07 -28.79 -0.40
N THR A 93 -1.99 -28.07 -0.19
CA THR A 93 -1.92 -26.63 0.05
C THR A 93 -2.40 -25.86 -1.18
N THR A 94 -2.98 -24.69 -0.94
CA THR A 94 -3.29 -23.68 -1.95
C THR A 94 -2.05 -23.40 -2.83
N PRO A 95 -2.16 -23.28 -4.17
CA PRO A 95 -1.01 -22.97 -5.00
C PRO A 95 -0.57 -21.52 -4.73
N PRO A 96 0.71 -21.26 -4.48
CA PRO A 96 1.23 -19.90 -4.33
C PRO A 96 1.27 -19.19 -5.69
N MET A 97 1.09 -17.87 -5.66
CA MET A 97 1.27 -16.95 -6.79
C MET A 97 2.76 -16.85 -7.20
N GLN A 98 3.35 -17.97 -7.64
CA GLN A 98 4.77 -18.04 -8.05
C GLN A 98 5.00 -18.00 -9.57
N SER A 99 3.97 -17.82 -10.40
CA SER A 99 4.12 -17.92 -11.86
C SER A 99 4.50 -16.63 -12.59
N LEU A 100 4.71 -15.50 -11.91
CA LEU A 100 5.19 -14.26 -12.55
C LEU A 100 6.67 -13.93 -12.26
N ALA A 101 7.35 -14.67 -11.38
CA ALA A 101 8.75 -14.41 -11.01
C ALA A 101 9.80 -15.08 -11.92
N LYS A 102 9.42 -15.69 -13.06
CA LYS A 102 10.36 -16.46 -13.92
C LYS A 102 10.58 -15.94 -15.34
N ALA A 103 10.26 -14.68 -15.61
CA ALA A 103 10.59 -14.05 -16.90
C ALA A 103 11.23 -12.67 -16.71
N GLN A 104 12.50 -12.64 -16.32
CA GLN A 104 13.35 -11.48 -16.60
C GLN A 104 14.56 -11.91 -17.42
N MET A 105 14.62 -11.35 -18.62
CA MET A 105 15.67 -11.49 -19.62
C MET A 105 17.02 -11.05 -19.05
N LYS A 106 18.04 -11.85 -19.35
CA LYS A 106 19.45 -11.58 -19.08
C LYS A 106 19.92 -10.49 -20.04
N ILE A 107 19.93 -9.22 -19.62
CA ILE A 107 20.59 -8.13 -20.35
C ILE A 107 21.99 -7.93 -19.75
N ARG A 108 23.01 -8.21 -20.56
CA ARG A 108 24.43 -7.98 -20.24
C ARG A 108 24.80 -6.59 -20.74
N MET A 109 25.13 -5.66 -19.82
CA MET A 109 25.69 -4.35 -20.17
C MET A 109 27.10 -4.21 -19.59
N GLY A 110 28.02 -3.73 -20.43
CA GLY A 110 29.47 -3.80 -20.25
C GLY A 110 30.05 -2.81 -19.24
N LYS A 111 31.28 -3.11 -18.81
CA LYS A 111 32.14 -2.27 -17.97
C LYS A 111 32.39 -0.91 -18.65
N GLY A 112 31.99 0.16 -17.97
CA GLY A 112 32.46 1.52 -18.23
C GLY A 112 32.86 2.14 -16.88
N GLU A 113 34.14 2.39 -16.69
CA GLU A 113 34.69 3.12 -15.55
C GLU A 113 34.28 4.60 -15.68
N ILE A 114 33.70 5.18 -14.62
CA ILE A 114 33.40 6.61 -14.54
C ILE A 114 34.04 7.15 -13.26
N GLU A 115 34.94 8.11 -13.44
CA GLU A 115 35.73 8.76 -12.40
C GLU A 115 34.85 9.50 -11.38
N HIS A 116 35.07 9.20 -10.09
CA HIS A 116 34.45 9.90 -8.96
C HIS A 116 35.04 11.31 -8.78
N LYS A 117 34.22 12.35 -9.03
CA LYS A 117 34.45 13.67 -8.42
C LYS A 117 33.95 13.64 -6.97
N LYS A 118 34.83 13.95 -6.02
CA LYS A 118 34.55 14.04 -4.57
C LYS A 118 33.44 15.06 -4.28
N GLY A 119 32.23 14.57 -3.99
CA GLY A 119 31.16 15.30 -3.31
C GLY A 119 31.20 15.06 -1.80
N GLN A 120 30.85 16.06 -1.00
CA GLN A 120 30.83 16.02 0.46
C GLN A 120 29.96 14.86 1.00
N ALA A 121 30.41 14.24 2.09
CA ALA A 121 29.66 13.19 2.77
C ALA A 121 28.32 13.72 3.32
N PRO A 122 27.23 12.94 3.25
CA PRO A 122 25.94 13.32 3.81
C PRO A 122 26.06 13.49 5.34
N GLN A 123 25.51 14.59 5.86
CA GLN A 123 25.50 14.85 7.29
C GLN A 123 24.39 14.04 7.95
N VAL A 124 24.77 13.03 8.73
CA VAL A 124 23.86 12.26 9.58
C VAL A 124 23.35 13.16 10.71
N VAL A 125 22.03 13.30 10.82
CA VAL A 125 21.40 14.13 11.85
C VAL A 125 21.39 13.34 13.17
N ASN A 126 22.08 13.84 14.19
CA ASN A 126 22.20 13.16 15.49
C ASN A 126 21.31 13.83 16.53
N PHE A 127 20.58 13.04 17.32
CA PHE A 127 19.81 13.55 18.45
C PHE A 127 19.88 12.61 19.66
N ALA A 128 19.98 13.20 20.85
CA ALA A 128 19.91 12.53 22.14
C ALA A 128 18.46 12.58 22.65
N GLY A 129 17.89 11.42 23.02
CA GLY A 129 16.46 11.27 23.23
C GLY A 129 15.85 11.94 24.48
N SER A 130 14.52 12.10 24.39
CA SER A 130 13.53 12.46 25.42
C SER A 130 13.64 13.85 26.06
N ASP A 131 12.48 14.53 26.13
CA ASP A 131 12.22 15.85 26.71
C ASP A 131 13.09 16.19 27.93
N GLN A 132 14.19 16.89 27.70
CA GLN A 132 14.92 17.61 28.73
C GLN A 132 15.44 18.92 28.17
N ARG A 133 15.21 20.02 28.89
CA ARG A 133 15.85 21.29 28.58
C ARG A 133 17.37 21.07 28.65
N ASP A 134 18.08 21.38 27.57
CA ASP A 134 19.54 21.36 27.59
C ASP A 134 20.05 22.35 28.65
N LYS A 135 21.24 22.09 29.20
CA LYS A 135 21.89 22.90 30.25
C LYS A 135 22.11 24.37 29.85
N ASN A 136 21.88 24.69 28.57
CA ASN A 136 21.97 26.02 27.96
C ASN A 136 20.62 26.70 27.67
N GLY A 137 19.49 26.13 28.10
CA GLY A 137 18.18 26.78 27.97
C GLY A 137 17.61 26.87 26.55
N LYS A 138 18.20 26.17 25.56
CA LYS A 138 17.59 26.00 24.24
C LYS A 138 16.48 24.95 24.31
N SER A 139 15.34 25.24 23.68
CA SER A 139 14.27 24.27 23.48
C SER A 139 14.87 23.06 22.76
N VAL A 140 14.73 21.88 23.35
CA VAL A 140 14.98 20.65 22.61
C VAL A 140 13.88 20.53 21.57
N GLU A 141 14.28 20.45 20.31
CA GLU A 141 13.35 20.24 19.20
C GLU A 141 12.72 18.85 19.31
N SER A 142 11.39 18.78 19.22
CA SER A 142 10.68 17.51 19.28
C SER A 142 11.04 16.63 18.09
N LEU A 143 10.98 15.31 18.27
CA LEU A 143 11.38 14.36 17.24
C LEU A 143 10.59 14.56 15.93
N HIS A 144 9.26 14.69 16.01
CA HIS A 144 8.44 14.95 14.82
C HIS A 144 8.82 16.26 14.12
N GLN A 145 9.22 17.32 14.83
CA GLN A 145 9.62 18.59 14.23
C GLN A 145 10.91 18.44 13.40
N LEU A 146 11.83 17.59 13.86
CA LEU A 146 13.03 17.24 13.09
C LEU A 146 12.66 16.63 11.72
N PHE A 147 11.70 15.69 11.71
CA PHE A 147 11.21 15.09 10.48
C PHE A 147 10.51 16.12 9.59
N LEU A 148 9.63 16.95 10.15
CA LEU A 148 8.91 17.98 9.38
C LEU A 148 9.86 19.00 8.74
N ASN A 149 10.85 19.50 9.48
CA ASN A 149 11.80 20.49 8.95
C ASN A 149 12.61 19.97 7.75
N HIS A 150 12.91 18.67 7.73
CA HIS A 150 13.71 18.07 6.67
C HIS A 150 12.84 17.61 5.50
N LEU A 151 11.70 16.99 5.79
CA LEU A 151 10.84 16.35 4.80
C LEU A 151 9.85 17.35 4.17
N LEU A 152 9.12 18.13 4.98
CA LEU A 152 8.05 19.02 4.49
C LEU A 152 8.63 20.28 3.82
N ARG A 153 9.18 20.12 2.61
CA ARG A 153 9.80 21.19 1.82
C ARG A 153 9.22 21.27 0.39
N PRO A 154 7.93 21.65 0.23
CA PRO A 154 7.22 21.59 -1.05
C PRO A 154 7.90 22.35 -2.21
N LYS A 155 8.56 23.48 -1.91
CA LYS A 155 9.19 24.37 -2.91
C LYS A 155 10.64 24.04 -3.24
N GLU A 156 11.31 23.37 -2.32
CA GLU A 156 12.77 23.16 -2.36
C GLU A 156 13.14 21.71 -2.64
N TRP A 157 12.15 20.81 -2.66
CA TRP A 157 12.38 19.42 -2.98
C TRP A 157 12.79 19.27 -4.45
N SER A 158 14.07 19.03 -4.67
CA SER A 158 14.56 18.59 -5.97
C SER A 158 14.60 17.06 -5.99
N ALA A 159 14.17 16.47 -7.10
CA ALA A 159 14.41 15.08 -7.45
C ALA A 159 15.91 14.85 -7.65
N SER A 160 16.71 14.95 -6.59
CA SER A 160 18.05 14.41 -6.60
C SER A 160 17.92 12.92 -6.93
N LEU A 161 18.92 12.33 -7.58
CA LEU A 161 19.04 10.89 -7.85
C LEU A 161 19.10 10.03 -6.56
N GLU A 162 18.72 10.61 -5.42
CA GLU A 162 18.86 10.19 -4.03
C GLU A 162 17.88 9.09 -3.59
N GLY A 163 16.89 8.72 -4.40
CA GLY A 163 16.08 7.52 -4.12
C GLY A 163 16.89 6.22 -4.02
N GLN A 164 18.16 6.24 -4.44
CA GLN A 164 19.12 5.14 -4.28
C GLN A 164 20.17 5.37 -3.16
N THR A 165 20.05 6.46 -2.41
CA THR A 165 21.01 6.82 -1.35
C THR A 165 20.44 6.54 0.03
N TYR A 166 21.34 6.49 1.02
CA TYR A 166 21.02 6.36 2.44
C TYR A 166 19.92 7.34 2.85
N PHE A 167 18.96 6.86 3.64
CA PHE A 167 17.94 7.72 4.21
C PHE A 167 18.55 8.66 5.27
N ALA A 168 18.12 9.92 5.31
CA ALA A 168 18.77 10.96 6.11
C ALA A 168 18.65 10.74 7.63
N PHE A 169 17.68 9.93 8.06
CA PHE A 169 17.39 9.67 9.47
C PHE A 169 17.95 8.34 9.92
N ARG A 170 18.40 8.31 11.18
CA ARG A 170 18.87 7.07 11.81
C ARG A 170 17.69 6.15 12.13
N ARG A 171 17.94 4.84 12.13
CA ARG A 171 16.97 3.80 12.53
C ARG A 171 16.28 4.14 13.84
N GLU A 172 17.03 4.55 14.87
CA GLU A 172 16.47 4.81 16.20
C GLU A 172 15.45 5.96 16.20
N HIS A 173 15.64 6.97 15.35
CA HIS A 173 14.71 8.08 15.22
C HIS A 173 13.42 7.66 14.53
N ILE A 174 13.50 6.78 13.52
CA ILE A 174 12.33 6.28 12.80
C ILE A 174 11.50 5.37 13.72
N LEU A 175 12.16 4.49 14.48
CA LEU A 175 11.50 3.63 15.46
C LEU A 175 10.75 4.45 16.51
N ALA A 176 11.40 5.48 17.07
CA ALA A 176 10.78 6.36 18.06
C ALA A 176 9.62 7.19 17.46
N LEU A 177 9.74 7.63 16.21
CA LEU A 177 8.66 8.33 15.51
C LEU A 177 7.43 7.43 15.33
N ALA A 178 7.65 6.18 14.91
CA ALA A 178 6.58 5.19 14.77
C ALA A 178 5.89 4.89 16.12
N ASP A 179 6.65 4.80 17.22
CA ASP A 179 6.09 4.66 18.57
C ASP A 179 5.22 5.85 18.99
N GLU A 180 5.67 7.08 18.74
CA GLU A 180 4.89 8.29 19.03
C GLU A 180 3.60 8.34 18.20
N ALA A 181 3.69 8.05 16.90
CA ALA A 181 2.53 8.04 16.01
C ALA A 181 1.52 6.94 16.39
N THR A 182 2.02 5.76 16.76
CA THR A 182 1.17 4.64 17.21
C THR A 182 0.36 5.03 18.45
N LYS A 183 0.99 5.67 19.45
CA LYS A 183 0.27 6.15 20.65
C LYS A 183 -0.85 7.14 20.33
N VAL A 184 -0.68 7.96 19.29
CA VAL A 184 -1.76 8.85 18.83
C VAL A 184 -2.91 8.01 18.28
N LEU A 185 -2.63 7.06 17.37
CA LEU A 185 -3.64 6.21 16.75
C LEU A 185 -4.36 5.28 17.73
N GLU A 186 -3.69 4.80 18.77
CA GLU A 186 -4.30 3.98 19.84
C GLU A 186 -5.51 4.66 20.49
N THR A 187 -5.52 6.00 20.52
CA THR A 187 -6.63 6.79 21.10
C THR A 187 -7.78 7.03 20.12
N GLN A 188 -7.59 6.71 18.83
CA GLN A 188 -8.56 7.01 17.77
C GLN A 188 -9.51 5.84 17.50
N PRO A 189 -10.76 6.11 17.09
CA PRO A 189 -11.68 5.05 16.68
C PRO A 189 -11.30 4.48 15.31
N MET A 190 -11.62 3.20 15.08
CA MET A 190 -11.41 2.54 13.78
C MET A 190 -12.23 3.15 12.62
N VAL A 191 -13.27 3.93 12.95
CA VAL A 191 -14.04 4.73 12.00
C VAL A 191 -13.95 6.19 12.46
N LEU A 192 -13.19 6.99 11.72
CA LEU A 192 -12.98 8.40 12.00
C LEU A 192 -14.24 9.21 11.67
N ARG A 193 -14.41 10.33 12.36
CA ARG A 193 -15.39 11.36 12.02
C ARG A 193 -14.63 12.57 11.52
N VAL A 194 -14.91 12.99 10.29
CA VAL A 194 -14.16 14.08 9.65
C VAL A 194 -15.15 15.11 9.13
N ASP A 195 -15.06 16.33 9.65
CA ASP A 195 -15.92 17.42 9.24
C ASP A 195 -15.32 18.19 8.06
N ALA A 196 -16.19 18.69 7.19
CA ALA A 196 -15.76 19.58 6.11
C ALA A 196 -15.39 20.97 6.68
N PRO A 197 -14.39 21.66 6.09
CA PRO A 197 -13.74 21.34 4.83
C PRO A 197 -12.53 20.39 4.99
N VAL A 198 -12.42 19.42 4.07
CA VAL A 198 -11.39 18.38 4.08
C VAL A 198 -10.77 18.22 2.70
N LYS A 199 -9.44 18.01 2.65
CA LYS A 199 -8.71 17.59 1.46
C LYS A 199 -8.51 16.08 1.50
N VAL A 200 -8.95 15.39 0.45
CA VAL A 200 -8.89 13.93 0.38
C VAL A 200 -7.79 13.50 -0.60
N PHE A 201 -6.87 12.68 -0.12
CA PHE A 201 -5.75 12.12 -0.87
C PHE A 201 -5.95 10.61 -1.05
N GLY A 202 -5.89 10.14 -2.29
CA GLY A 202 -5.87 8.71 -2.61
C GLY A 202 -4.45 8.13 -2.51
N ASP A 203 -4.20 7.09 -3.30
CA ASP A 203 -2.94 6.34 -3.33
C ASP A 203 -1.73 7.25 -3.57
N ILE A 204 -0.67 7.06 -2.79
CA ILE A 204 0.60 7.79 -2.92
C ILE A 204 1.72 6.89 -3.44
N HIS A 205 1.80 5.64 -2.97
CA HIS A 205 2.77 4.64 -3.44
C HIS A 205 4.23 5.15 -3.53
N GLY A 206 4.72 5.78 -2.46
CA GLY A 206 6.08 6.31 -2.43
C GLY A 206 6.39 7.38 -3.48
N GLN A 207 5.37 7.99 -4.11
CA GLN A 207 5.51 9.12 -5.04
C GLN A 207 5.65 10.44 -4.27
N TYR A 208 6.66 10.50 -3.41
CA TYR A 208 6.89 11.63 -2.50
C TYR A 208 6.97 12.99 -3.21
N GLN A 209 7.56 13.03 -4.41
CA GLN A 209 7.66 14.24 -5.21
C GLN A 209 6.30 14.82 -5.60
N ASP A 210 5.36 13.95 -5.96
CA ASP A 210 4.01 14.35 -6.31
C ASP A 210 3.27 14.86 -5.07
N LEU A 211 3.47 14.22 -3.90
CA LEU A 211 2.95 14.70 -2.63
C LEU A 211 3.46 16.11 -2.28
N MET A 212 4.77 16.36 -2.43
CA MET A 212 5.35 17.70 -2.24
C MET A 212 4.76 18.72 -3.21
N ARG A 213 4.56 18.33 -4.47
CA ARG A 213 3.92 19.18 -5.47
C ARG A 213 2.48 19.52 -5.11
N PHE A 214 1.71 18.57 -4.57
CA PHE A 214 0.36 18.85 -4.08
C PHE A 214 0.37 19.87 -2.96
N PHE A 215 1.29 19.76 -2.00
CA PHE A 215 1.41 20.72 -0.90
C PHE A 215 1.87 22.11 -1.35
N ASP A 216 2.67 22.22 -2.41
CA ASP A 216 3.06 23.52 -2.97
C ASP A 216 1.89 24.20 -3.69
N LEU A 217 1.17 23.44 -4.52
CA LEU A 217 0.10 23.99 -5.36
C LEU A 217 -1.19 24.27 -4.58
N TRP A 218 -1.53 23.41 -3.62
CA TRP A 218 -2.85 23.41 -2.99
C TRP A 218 -2.82 23.74 -1.50
N GLY A 219 -1.69 24.18 -0.95
CA GLY A 219 -1.55 24.51 0.45
C GLY A 219 -0.84 23.41 1.22
N THR A 220 0.07 23.84 2.11
CA THR A 220 0.94 22.98 2.91
C THR A 220 0.31 22.74 4.28
N PRO A 221 0.38 21.51 4.82
CA PRO A 221 -0.13 21.20 6.17
C PRO A 221 0.83 21.70 7.27
N ASP A 222 1.08 23.00 7.33
CA ASP A 222 1.86 23.67 8.37
C ASP A 222 1.13 24.95 8.86
N GLU A 223 1.63 25.55 9.94
CA GLU A 223 1.01 26.73 10.57
C GLU A 223 0.94 27.96 9.65
N ASN A 224 1.88 28.07 8.70
CA ASN A 224 1.90 29.15 7.72
C ASN A 224 1.12 28.81 6.43
N GLY A 225 0.69 27.55 6.29
CA GLY A 225 -0.06 27.03 5.17
C GLY A 225 -1.55 27.09 5.48
N ASP A 226 -2.23 25.95 5.40
CA ASP A 226 -3.69 25.91 5.52
C ASP A 226 -4.22 24.81 6.45
N ILE A 227 -3.37 24.28 7.32
CA ILE A 227 -3.76 23.27 8.33
C ILE A 227 -4.82 23.78 9.30
N GLU A 228 -4.91 25.09 9.53
CA GLU A 228 -5.95 25.70 10.36
C GLU A 228 -7.32 25.71 9.67
N SER A 229 -7.32 25.76 8.34
CA SER A 229 -8.54 25.91 7.54
C SER A 229 -9.09 24.58 7.02
N TYR A 230 -8.23 23.58 6.81
CA TYR A 230 -8.62 22.30 6.21
C TYR A 230 -8.08 21.11 7.01
N ASP A 231 -8.92 20.11 7.15
CA ASP A 231 -8.51 18.77 7.54
C ASP A 231 -7.90 18.04 6.32
N TYR A 232 -7.01 17.09 6.58
CA TYR A 232 -6.39 16.26 5.55
C TYR A 232 -6.75 14.80 5.82
N LEU A 233 -7.38 14.16 4.84
CA LEU A 233 -7.74 12.75 4.89
C LEU A 233 -6.97 11.98 3.83
N PHE A 234 -6.12 11.06 4.26
CA PHE A 234 -5.42 10.15 3.37
C PHE A 234 -6.07 8.77 3.42
N LEU A 235 -6.32 8.19 2.24
CA LEU A 235 -7.12 6.97 2.10
C LEU A 235 -6.32 5.66 2.15
N GLY A 236 -5.00 5.74 2.37
CA GLY A 236 -4.10 4.58 2.40
C GLY A 236 -3.18 4.50 1.18
N ASP A 237 -2.53 3.35 1.02
CA ASP A 237 -1.58 3.03 -0.05
C ASP A 237 -0.43 4.05 -0.13
N TYR A 238 0.24 4.22 1.01
CA TYR A 238 1.35 5.17 1.20
C TYR A 238 2.66 4.67 0.62
N VAL A 239 2.88 3.36 0.72
CA VAL A 239 4.16 2.69 0.45
C VAL A 239 4.08 1.77 -0.77
N ASP A 240 5.21 1.17 -1.13
CA ASP A 240 5.44 0.32 -2.31
C ASP A 240 5.38 1.05 -3.66
N ARG A 241 5.84 0.37 -4.72
CA ARG A 241 5.91 0.81 -6.13
C ARG A 241 6.84 1.99 -6.42
N GLY A 242 6.81 3.05 -5.61
CA GLY A 242 7.70 4.19 -5.68
C GLY A 242 9.01 3.97 -4.91
N ASN A 243 9.94 4.92 -5.06
CA ASN A 243 11.29 4.83 -4.50
C ASN A 243 11.46 5.65 -3.20
N HIS A 244 10.39 6.28 -2.71
CA HIS A 244 10.44 7.19 -1.56
C HIS A 244 9.34 6.86 -0.55
N SER A 245 9.15 5.57 -0.27
CA SER A 245 8.15 5.11 0.70
C SER A 245 8.54 5.55 2.11
N LEU A 246 9.84 5.51 2.45
CA LEU A 246 10.38 5.94 3.74
C LEU A 246 10.08 7.42 4.00
N GLU A 247 10.36 8.31 3.03
CA GLU A 247 10.04 9.74 3.12
C GLU A 247 8.54 9.95 3.32
N THR A 248 7.72 9.25 2.52
CA THR A 248 6.27 9.38 2.54
C THR A 248 5.72 9.01 3.91
N ILE A 249 6.03 7.82 4.41
CA ILE A 249 5.44 7.36 5.68
C ILE A 249 6.00 8.12 6.88
N CYS A 250 7.29 8.45 6.90
CA CYS A 250 7.87 9.25 7.99
C CYS A 250 7.28 10.66 8.04
N LEU A 251 7.03 11.29 6.89
CA LEU A 251 6.37 12.59 6.84
C LEU A 251 4.94 12.51 7.39
N LEU A 252 4.16 11.52 6.95
CA LEU A 252 2.78 11.36 7.40
C LEU A 252 2.68 11.05 8.89
N MET A 253 3.57 10.23 9.44
CA MET A 253 3.67 9.99 10.89
C MET A 253 4.00 11.29 11.64
N ALA A 254 4.97 12.06 11.17
CA ALA A 254 5.34 13.33 11.81
C ALA A 254 4.21 14.37 11.77
N LEU A 255 3.51 14.48 10.64
CA LEU A 255 2.31 15.32 10.50
C LEU A 255 1.19 14.86 11.43
N LYS A 256 0.96 13.55 11.54
CA LYS A 256 -0.03 12.97 12.45
C LYS A 256 0.25 13.27 13.91
N ILE A 257 1.52 13.20 14.33
CA ILE A 257 1.92 13.55 15.70
C ILE A 257 1.71 15.04 15.96
N ARG A 258 2.09 15.90 15.00
CA ARG A 258 1.99 17.35 15.16
C ARG A 258 0.54 17.84 15.17
N PHE A 259 -0.31 17.27 14.31
CA PHE A 259 -1.68 17.71 14.08
C PHE A 259 -2.68 16.53 14.16
N PRO A 260 -2.82 15.89 15.34
CA PRO A 260 -3.55 14.63 15.50
C PRO A 260 -5.04 14.70 15.11
N GLU A 261 -5.65 15.87 15.31
CA GLU A 261 -7.07 16.12 15.02
C GLU A 261 -7.32 16.64 13.59
N LYS A 262 -6.27 16.97 12.84
CA LYS A 262 -6.35 17.56 11.49
C LYS A 262 -5.81 16.66 10.39
N ILE A 263 -4.89 15.77 10.72
CA ILE A 263 -4.30 14.80 9.80
C ILE A 263 -4.91 13.43 10.11
N HIS A 264 -5.67 12.90 9.15
CA HIS A 264 -6.39 11.64 9.24
C HIS A 264 -5.77 10.64 8.28
N LEU A 265 -5.31 9.51 8.79
CA LEU A 265 -4.66 8.44 8.00
C LEU A 265 -5.54 7.19 8.06
N LEU A 266 -5.93 6.67 6.90
CA LEU A 266 -6.63 5.39 6.81
C LEU A 266 -5.68 4.28 6.35
N ARG A 267 -6.06 3.03 6.62
CA ARG A 267 -5.34 1.85 6.15
C ARG A 267 -5.78 1.49 4.73
N GLY A 268 -4.82 1.45 3.80
CA GLY A 268 -4.98 0.86 2.47
C GLY A 268 -4.61 -0.62 2.47
N ASN A 269 -4.65 -1.24 1.29
CA ASN A 269 -4.25 -2.64 1.17
C ASN A 269 -2.73 -2.80 1.11
N HIS A 270 -1.99 -1.76 0.74
CA HIS A 270 -0.54 -1.79 0.81
C HIS A 270 0.00 -1.61 2.23
N GLU A 271 -0.81 -1.23 3.22
CA GLU A 271 -0.41 -1.23 4.64
C GLU A 271 -0.56 -2.62 5.27
N ASP A 272 -0.04 -3.65 4.59
CA ASP A 272 0.00 -5.04 5.01
C ASP A 272 1.42 -5.61 4.83
N LYS A 273 1.90 -6.29 5.88
CA LYS A 273 3.27 -6.82 5.95
C LYS A 273 3.63 -7.76 4.83
N TRP A 274 2.70 -8.62 4.41
CA TRP A 274 2.97 -9.57 3.33
C TRP A 274 3.07 -8.84 1.98
N ILE A 275 2.22 -7.84 1.76
CA ILE A 275 2.24 -7.00 0.56
C ILE A 275 3.53 -6.17 0.52
N ASN A 276 3.89 -5.46 1.59
CA ASN A 276 5.12 -4.67 1.65
C ASN A 276 6.40 -5.48 1.45
N ASN A 277 6.41 -6.72 1.95
CA ASN A 277 7.53 -7.62 1.72
C ASN A 277 7.62 -8.09 0.25
N ALA A 278 6.50 -8.16 -0.46
CA ALA A 278 6.44 -8.59 -1.85
C ALA A 278 6.65 -7.45 -2.87
N PHE A 279 6.28 -6.21 -2.54
CA PHE A 279 6.17 -5.10 -3.49
C PHE A 279 7.20 -3.96 -3.33
N GLY A 280 8.19 -4.15 -2.46
CA GLY A 280 9.43 -3.39 -2.49
C GLY A 280 9.74 -2.57 -1.25
N PHE A 281 8.78 -2.33 -0.34
CA PHE A 281 9.08 -1.55 0.86
C PHE A 281 10.10 -2.22 1.80
N ALA A 282 10.05 -3.55 1.97
CA ALA A 282 11.08 -4.27 2.73
C ALA A 282 12.48 -4.14 2.11
N GLU A 283 12.56 -4.18 0.78
CA GLU A 283 13.81 -3.99 0.03
C GLU A 283 14.32 -2.56 0.15
N GLU A 284 13.43 -1.56 0.10
CA GLU A 284 13.76 -0.15 0.33
C GLU A 284 14.37 0.06 1.72
N CYS A 285 13.73 -0.46 2.77
CA CYS A 285 14.26 -0.40 4.14
C CYS A 285 15.63 -1.06 4.24
N SER A 286 15.80 -2.27 3.70
CA SER A 286 17.08 -2.98 3.76
C SER A 286 18.20 -2.22 3.04
N ASN A 287 17.94 -1.74 1.82
CA ASN A 287 18.94 -1.06 1.00
C ASN A 287 19.32 0.32 1.56
N ARG A 288 18.35 1.09 2.06
CA ARG A 288 18.56 2.50 2.44
C ARG A 288 18.90 2.70 3.91
N LEU A 289 18.49 1.79 4.79
CA LEU A 289 18.80 1.82 6.22
C LEU A 289 19.91 0.83 6.60
N GLY A 290 20.26 -0.11 5.71
CA GLY A 290 21.25 -1.15 6.00
C GLY A 290 20.77 -2.13 7.07
N GLU A 291 19.46 -2.29 7.23
CA GLU A 291 18.86 -3.20 8.19
C GLU A 291 18.45 -4.53 7.55
N ASP A 292 18.20 -5.54 8.40
CA ASP A 292 17.57 -6.79 8.01
C ASP A 292 16.06 -6.72 8.36
N PRO A 293 15.15 -6.69 7.37
CA PRO A 293 13.69 -6.65 7.60
C PRO A 293 13.15 -7.85 8.39
N THR A 294 13.92 -8.94 8.51
CA THR A 294 13.53 -10.12 9.30
C THR A 294 13.78 -9.94 10.80
N GLU A 295 14.60 -8.96 11.20
CA GLU A 295 14.81 -8.63 12.62
C GLU A 295 13.55 -8.03 13.22
N HIS A 296 13.17 -8.51 14.41
CA HIS A 296 12.00 -8.02 15.14
C HIS A 296 11.99 -6.49 15.31
N ASP A 297 13.14 -5.91 15.67
CA ASP A 297 13.25 -4.48 15.95
C ASP A 297 13.58 -3.63 14.71
N SER A 298 13.45 -4.18 13.49
CA SER A 298 13.69 -3.45 12.25
C SER A 298 12.65 -2.35 12.02
N VAL A 299 13.03 -1.30 11.30
CA VAL A 299 12.11 -0.22 10.89
C VAL A 299 10.98 -0.80 10.04
N PHE A 300 11.28 -1.74 9.14
CA PHE A 300 10.26 -2.44 8.38
C PHE A 300 9.17 -3.06 9.28
N ASN A 301 9.56 -3.86 10.29
CA ASN A 301 8.59 -4.47 11.19
C ASN A 301 7.85 -3.42 12.02
N LYS A 302 8.57 -2.40 12.51
CA LYS A 302 7.97 -1.35 13.34
C LYS A 302 6.92 -0.52 12.60
N ILE A 303 7.16 -0.20 11.33
CA ILE A 303 6.19 0.52 10.49
C ILE A 303 4.98 -0.36 10.19
N ASN A 304 5.16 -1.66 10.01
CA ASN A 304 4.03 -2.59 9.87
C ASN A 304 3.20 -2.71 11.16
N ASP A 305 3.85 -2.71 12.33
CA ASP A 305 3.12 -2.66 13.59
C ASP A 305 2.31 -1.35 13.71
N PHE A 306 2.87 -0.22 13.27
CA PHE A 306 2.14 1.05 13.17
C PHE A 306 0.93 0.96 12.20
N PHE A 307 1.10 0.32 11.05
CA PHE A 307 0.01 0.11 10.08
C PHE A 307 -1.17 -0.68 10.64
N ASP A 308 -0.93 -1.58 11.59
CA ASP A 308 -1.99 -2.33 12.23
C ASP A 308 -2.94 -1.47 13.08
N TRP A 309 -2.50 -0.28 13.49
CA TRP A 309 -3.31 0.68 14.25
C TRP A 309 -4.06 1.69 13.36
N LEU A 310 -3.86 1.67 12.05
CA LEU A 310 -4.54 2.63 11.17
C LEU A 310 -6.06 2.37 11.13
N PRO A 311 -6.89 3.43 11.29
CA PRO A 311 -8.33 3.36 11.07
C PRO A 311 -8.70 2.85 9.67
N LEU A 312 -9.86 2.20 9.54
CA LEU A 312 -10.29 1.56 8.29
C LEU A 312 -11.22 2.44 7.44
N ALA A 313 -11.85 3.46 8.04
CA ALA A 313 -12.82 4.29 7.36
C ALA A 313 -12.95 5.68 8.01
N ALA A 314 -13.53 6.61 7.28
CA ALA A 314 -13.97 7.92 7.77
C ALA A 314 -15.41 8.21 7.30
N VAL A 315 -16.17 8.95 8.11
CA VAL A 315 -17.55 9.41 7.83
C VAL A 315 -17.67 10.90 8.08
#